data_AF-A0A7I8KV64-F1
#
_entry.id   AF-A0A7I8KV64-F1
#
_cell.length_a   1.000
_cell.length_b   1.000
_cell.length_c   1.000
_cell.angle_alpha   90.00
_cell.angle_beta   90.00
_cell.angle_gamma   90.00
#
_symmetry.space_group_name_H-M   'P 1'
#
loop_
_entity.id
_entity.type
_entity.pdbx_description
1 polymer ?
#
loop_
_entity_poly.entity_id
_entity_poly.type
_entity_poly.pdbx_seq_one_letter_code
_entity_poly.pdbx_strand_id
1 'polypeptide(L)'
;MWPGHEYFQWGAIDAFSGRARCLAAPPCSVEITVSGGGGAAGGGGWYCEFVQVTATGPRLPCHQRTFKVQQWLSLDEPPHKLSAVRDECGSGGGGGNDTSKGLQ
;
A
#
# COMPACT_ATOMS: atom_id res chain seq x y z
N MET A 1 -0.78 -10.94 12.80
CA MET A 1 0.55 -11.42 12.33
C MET A 1 0.71 -12.85 12.78
N TRP A 2 1.33 -13.68 11.96
CA TRP A 2 1.53 -15.10 12.23
C TRP A 2 2.72 -15.31 13.18
N PRO A 3 2.58 -16.12 14.25
CA PRO A 3 3.69 -16.42 15.14
C PRO A 3 4.85 -17.12 14.41
N GLY A 4 6.09 -16.66 14.63
CA GLY A 4 7.28 -17.27 14.05
C GLY A 4 7.55 -16.93 12.58
N HIS A 5 6.82 -15.96 12.00
CA HIS A 5 7.10 -15.45 10.65
C HIS A 5 7.91 -14.15 10.72
N GLU A 6 8.94 -14.04 9.88
CA GLU A 6 9.71 -12.81 9.70
C GLU A 6 9.07 -11.99 8.58
N TYR A 7 8.54 -10.82 8.92
CA TYR A 7 7.93 -9.90 7.96
C TYR A 7 8.96 -8.87 7.48
N PHE A 8 8.71 -8.30 6.31
CA PHE A 8 9.48 -7.20 5.72
C PHE A 8 10.92 -7.56 5.34
N GLN A 9 11.15 -8.82 4.98
CA GLN A 9 12.44 -9.28 4.46
C GLN A 9 12.67 -8.80 3.02
N TRP A 10 13.94 -8.61 2.64
CA TRP A 10 14.31 -8.15 1.29
C TRP A 10 13.69 -9.07 0.23
N GLY A 11 12.93 -8.48 -0.70
CA GLY A 11 12.41 -9.18 -1.87
C GLY A 11 11.22 -10.09 -1.58
N ALA A 12 10.75 -10.11 -0.33
CA ALA A 12 9.53 -10.78 0.06
C ALA A 12 8.31 -9.88 -0.21
N ILE A 13 7.20 -10.50 -0.58
CA ILE A 13 5.88 -9.85 -0.64
C ILE A 13 5.09 -10.32 0.58
N ASP A 14 4.83 -9.40 1.49
CA ASP A 14 3.98 -9.66 2.67
C ASP A 14 2.52 -9.31 2.36
N ALA A 15 1.63 -10.28 2.58
CA ALA A 15 0.19 -10.09 2.39
C ALA A 15 -0.54 -10.02 3.73
N PHE A 16 -1.30 -8.94 3.93
CA PHE A 16 -2.12 -8.73 5.12
C PHE A 16 -3.59 -8.62 4.72
N SER A 17 -4.48 -9.19 5.54
CA SER A 17 -5.93 -9.05 5.38
C SER A 17 -6.56 -8.58 6.67
N GLY A 18 -7.64 -7.81 6.55
CA GLY A 18 -8.36 -7.23 7.68
C GLY A 18 -9.78 -6.90 7.29
N ARG A 19 -10.64 -6.72 8.30
CA ARG A 19 -12.01 -6.25 8.13
C ARG A 19 -12.12 -4.85 8.71
N ALA A 20 -12.71 -3.95 7.93
CA ALA A 20 -13.04 -2.59 8.33
C ALA A 20 -14.39 -2.22 7.75
N ARG A 21 -14.88 -1.00 8.05
CA ARG A 21 -16.00 -0.44 7.28
C ARG A 21 -15.58 -0.34 5.82
N CYS A 22 -16.52 -0.62 4.92
CA CYS A 22 -16.28 -0.52 3.49
C CYS A 22 -15.92 0.93 3.13
N LEU A 23 -14.93 1.09 2.25
CA LEU A 23 -14.59 2.40 1.71
C LEU A 23 -15.75 2.88 0.83
N ALA A 24 -16.07 4.18 0.92
CA ALA A 24 -17.12 4.79 0.09
C ALA A 24 -16.70 4.93 -1.40
N ALA A 25 -15.41 4.82 -1.66
CA ALA A 25 -14.79 4.95 -2.98
C ALA A 25 -13.60 3.98 -3.08
N PRO A 26 -13.07 3.73 -4.29
CA PRO A 26 -11.82 3.00 -4.45
C PRO A 26 -10.69 3.58 -3.57
N PRO A 27 -9.78 2.76 -3.03
CA PRO A 27 -8.60 3.26 -2.32
C PRO A 27 -7.86 4.27 -3.19
N CYS A 28 -7.64 5.48 -2.68
CA CYS A 28 -6.95 6.54 -3.40
C CYS A 28 -5.78 7.14 -2.65
N SER A 29 -5.62 6.82 -1.37
CA SER A 29 -4.43 7.19 -0.60
C SER A 29 -4.00 6.06 0.32
N VAL A 30 -2.69 6.03 0.61
CA VAL A 30 -2.09 5.13 1.59
C VAL A 30 -1.03 5.87 2.37
N GLU A 31 -1.01 5.66 3.68
CA GLU A 31 0.09 6.06 4.58
C GLU A 31 0.73 4.80 5.13
N ILE A 32 2.04 4.73 5.03
CA ILE A 32 2.84 3.61 5.51
C ILE A 32 3.80 4.19 6.53
N THR A 33 3.72 3.69 7.76
CA THR A 33 4.50 4.20 8.89
C THR A 33 5.16 3.05 9.62
N VAL A 34 6.47 3.16 9.82
CA VAL A 34 7.24 2.25 10.67
C VAL A 34 7.13 2.74 12.10
N SER A 35 6.35 2.05 12.93
CA SER A 35 6.30 2.28 14.37
C SER A 35 7.41 1.47 15.07
N GLY A 36 8.21 2.16 15.88
CA GLY A 36 9.50 1.67 16.36
C GLY A 36 9.43 0.41 17.23
N GLY A 37 9.98 -0.68 16.68
CA GLY A 37 10.48 -1.84 17.39
C GLY A 37 11.60 -2.49 16.55
N GLY A 38 12.86 -2.22 16.91
CA GLY A 38 14.05 -2.93 16.42
C GLY A 38 14.57 -2.56 15.02
N GLY A 39 13.72 -2.37 14.01
CA GLY A 39 14.17 -2.17 12.61
C GLY A 39 14.79 -0.80 12.34
N ALA A 40 14.05 0.28 12.65
CA ALA A 40 14.43 1.65 12.28
C ALA A 40 15.59 2.26 13.10
N ALA A 41 16.02 1.63 14.19
CA ALA A 41 17.04 2.17 15.11
C ALA A 41 18.29 1.27 15.23
N GLY A 42 18.33 0.15 14.51
CA GLY A 42 19.38 -0.88 14.60
C GLY A 42 20.19 -1.09 13.32
N GLY A 43 20.13 -0.14 12.37
CA GLY A 43 20.91 -0.18 11.12
C GLY A 43 20.20 -0.84 9.92
N GLY A 44 18.88 -1.05 9.99
CA GLY A 44 18.10 -1.66 8.90
C GLY A 44 16.86 -0.84 8.54
N GLY A 45 17.00 0.08 7.59
CA GLY A 45 15.84 0.69 6.95
C GLY A 45 15.01 -0.34 6.17
N TRP A 46 13.74 -0.06 5.92
CA TRP A 46 12.93 -0.86 4.99
C TRP A 46 12.69 -0.07 3.70
N TYR A 47 13.19 -0.59 2.58
CA TYR A 47 12.85 -0.04 1.26
C TYR A 47 11.51 -0.61 0.79
N CYS A 48 10.48 0.23 0.78
CA CYS A 48 9.18 -0.16 0.26
C CYS A 48 9.11 0.22 -1.23
N GLU A 49 9.03 -0.78 -2.11
CA GLU A 49 8.87 -0.54 -3.55
C GLU A 49 7.43 -0.13 -3.89
N PHE A 50 6.45 -0.94 -3.45
CA PHE A 50 5.04 -0.67 -3.68
C PHE A 50 4.16 -1.25 -2.57
N VAL A 51 2.94 -0.73 -2.47
CA VAL A 51 1.85 -1.35 -1.71
C VAL A 51 0.66 -1.52 -2.63
N GLN A 52 0.08 -2.72 -2.62
CA GLN A 52 -1.16 -2.99 -3.32
C GLN A 52 -2.30 -3.14 -2.31
N VAL A 53 -3.35 -2.34 -2.48
CA VAL A 53 -4.54 -2.38 -1.64
C VAL A 53 -5.69 -2.95 -2.46
N THR A 54 -6.28 -4.02 -1.93
CA THR A 54 -7.51 -4.62 -2.48
C THR A 54 -8.62 -4.46 -1.46
N ALA A 55 -9.67 -3.73 -1.83
CA ALA A 55 -10.88 -3.54 -1.05
C ALA A 55 -12.03 -4.31 -1.71
N THR A 56 -12.71 -5.15 -0.92
CA THR A 56 -13.87 -5.94 -1.36
C THR A 56 -14.91 -5.97 -0.24
N GLY A 57 -16.16 -6.20 -0.59
CA GLY A 57 -17.25 -6.31 0.38
C GLY A 57 -18.45 -7.06 -0.19
N PRO A 58 -19.35 -7.56 0.68
CA PRO A 58 -20.56 -8.25 0.25
C PRO A 58 -21.40 -7.34 -0.66
N ARG A 59 -21.60 -7.77 -1.92
CA ARG A 59 -22.34 -7.03 -2.95
C ARG A 59 -21.75 -5.65 -3.28
N LEU A 60 -20.46 -5.44 -3.02
CA LEU A 60 -19.71 -4.26 -3.46
C LEU A 60 -18.70 -4.66 -4.54
N PRO A 61 -18.44 -3.77 -5.52
CA PRO A 61 -17.39 -4.00 -6.49
C PRO A 61 -16.03 -4.11 -5.79
N CYS A 62 -15.16 -4.97 -6.33
CA CYS A 62 -13.77 -5.05 -5.90
C CYS A 62 -12.99 -3.86 -6.47
N HIS A 63 -12.22 -3.19 -5.62
CA HIS A 63 -11.32 -2.14 -6.01
C HIS A 63 -9.89 -2.52 -5.65
N GLN A 64 -8.99 -2.41 -6.62
CA GLN A 64 -7.59 -2.70 -6.44
C GLN A 64 -6.77 -1.53 -6.94
N ARG A 65 -5.74 -1.15 -6.18
CA ARG A 65 -4.80 -0.11 -6.58
C ARG A 65 -3.40 -0.44 -6.08
N THR A 66 -2.41 -0.15 -6.93
CA THR A 66 -1.00 -0.24 -6.59
C THR A 66 -0.44 1.16 -6.42
N PHE A 67 0.07 1.46 -5.23
CA PHE A 67 0.77 2.70 -4.91
C PHE A 67 2.27 2.45 -5.01
N LYS A 68 2.96 3.16 -5.90
CA LYS A 68 4.43 3.11 -5.99
C LYS A 68 5.03 3.95 -4.87
N VAL A 69 5.72 3.30 -3.95
CA VAL A 69 6.32 3.95 -2.78
C VAL A 69 7.76 4.33 -3.13
N GLN A 70 8.58 3.35 -3.52
CA GLN A 70 9.98 3.56 -3.94
C GLN A 70 10.78 4.44 -2.97
N GLN A 71 10.63 4.19 -1.67
CA GLN A 71 11.20 5.02 -0.62
C GLN A 71 11.72 4.16 0.53
N TRP A 72 12.86 4.54 1.09
CA TRP A 72 13.31 4.05 2.39
C TRP A 72 12.42 4.61 3.51
N LEU A 73 11.91 3.72 4.36
CA LEU A 73 11.33 4.06 5.66
C LEU A 73 12.41 3.84 6.73
N SER A 74 13.26 4.84 6.88
CA SER A 74 14.46 4.79 7.72
C SER A 74 14.86 6.20 8.15
N LEU A 75 15.53 6.32 9.30
CA LEU A 75 16.22 7.55 9.70
C LEU A 75 17.65 7.62 9.16
N ASP A 76 18.26 6.48 8.81
CA ASP A 76 19.65 6.40 8.36
C ASP A 76 19.77 6.56 6.82
N GLU A 77 18.69 6.31 6.08
CA GLU A 77 18.65 6.41 4.62
C GLU A 77 17.78 7.59 4.16
N PRO A 78 18.15 8.33 3.09
CA PRO A 78 17.30 9.36 2.50
C PRO A 78 15.91 8.79 2.11
N PRO A 79 14.80 9.49 2.41
CA PRO A 79 14.70 10.88 2.85
C PRO A 79 14.73 11.10 4.38
N HIS A 80 15.25 10.16 5.17
CA HIS A 80 15.30 10.21 6.64
C HIS A 80 13.90 10.32 7.26
N LYS A 81 12.93 9.58 6.70
CA LYS A 81 11.54 9.55 7.15
C LYS A 81 11.12 8.12 7.46
N LEU A 82 10.40 7.94 8.55
CA LEU A 82 9.78 6.67 8.94
C LEU A 82 8.38 6.48 8.32
N SER A 83 7.91 7.45 7.56
CA SER A 83 6.62 7.38 6.88
C SER A 83 6.69 7.79 5.42
N ALA A 84 5.75 7.24 4.64
CA ALA A 84 5.48 7.61 3.26
C ALA A 84 3.97 7.71 3.05
N VAL A 85 3.54 8.83 2.46
CA VAL A 85 2.16 9.03 2.03
C VAL A 85 2.12 9.03 0.51
N ARG A 86 1.20 8.27 -0.07
CA ARG A 86 0.84 8.36 -1.49
C ARG A 86 -0.62 8.75 -1.56
N ASP A 87 -0.89 9.92 -2.13
CA ASP A 87 -2.22 10.46 -2.32
C ASP A 87 -2.47 10.64 -3.83
N GLU A 88 -3.42 9.88 -4.33
CA GLU A 88 -3.87 9.85 -5.71
C GLU A 88 -5.38 10.14 -5.79
N CYS A 89 -5.95 10.81 -4.79
CA CYS A 89 -7.37 11.11 -4.72
C CYS A 89 -7.80 12.24 -5.69
N GLY A 90 -6.87 13.12 -6.10
CA GLY A 90 -7.10 14.19 -7.08
C GLY A 90 -6.62 13.90 -8.50
N SER A 91 -5.76 12.88 -8.67
CA SER A 91 -5.33 12.39 -9.98
C SER A 91 -6.47 11.55 -10.56
N GLY A 92 -7.33 12.18 -11.37
CA GLY A 92 -8.57 11.62 -11.90
C GLY A 92 -8.44 10.22 -12.50
N GLY A 93 -8.49 9.19 -11.67
CA GLY A 93 -8.79 7.81 -12.03
C GLY A 93 -10.29 7.69 -12.16
N GLY A 94 -10.82 8.19 -13.29
CA GLY A 94 -12.22 8.09 -13.65
C GLY A 94 -12.73 6.66 -13.56
N GLY A 95 -13.52 6.39 -12.54
CA GLY A 95 -14.55 5.36 -12.62
C GLY A 95 -15.68 5.91 -13.49
N GLY A 96 -15.64 5.63 -14.80
CA GLY A 96 -16.80 5.88 -15.67
C GLY A 96 -16.49 6.17 -17.14
N ASN A 97 -16.07 5.14 -17.90
CA ASN A 97 -16.53 4.77 -19.25
C ASN A 97 -15.43 4.01 -19.99
N ASP A 98 -15.37 2.69 -19.73
CA ASP A 98 -14.80 1.78 -20.70
C ASP A 98 -15.89 1.46 -21.74
N THR A 99 -16.09 2.41 -22.66
CA THR A 99 -16.85 2.18 -23.90
C THR A 99 -15.85 2.13 -25.05
N SER A 100 -14.83 1.27 -24.91
CA SER A 100 -14.12 0.77 -26.08
C SER A 100 -14.98 -0.35 -26.67
N LYS A 101 -15.88 0.04 -27.58
CA LYS A 101 -16.52 -0.88 -28.52
C LYS A 101 -15.42 -1.63 -29.27
N GLY A 102 -15.41 -2.94 -29.08
CA GLY A 102 -14.64 -3.90 -29.88
C GLY A 102 -15.45 -5.17 -30.05
N LEU A 103 -16.63 -5.04 -30.67
CA LEU A 103 -17.31 -6.19 -31.29
C LEU A 103 -16.97 -6.14 -32.78
N GLN A 104 -16.16 -7.09 -33.22
CA GLN A 104 -16.20 -7.63 -34.57
C GLN A 104 -17.09 -8.87 -34.52
#